data_AF-R7S686-F1
#
_entry.id   AF-R7S686-F1
#
_cell.length_a   1.000
_cell.length_b   1.000
_cell.length_c   1.000
_cell.angle_alpha   90.00
_cell.angle_beta   90.00
_cell.angle_gamma   90.00
#
_symmetry.space_group_name_H-M   'P 1'
#
loop_
_entity.id
_entity.type
_entity.pdbx_description
1 polymer ?
#
loop_
_entity_poly.entity_id
_entity_poly.type
_entity_poly.pdbx_seq_one_letter_code
_entity_poly.pdbx_strand_id
1 'polypeptide(L)'
;TLQERELLNNLDKLKFFLATAPSRWNSDPSSSTALAPAGHPHSTHPALNRFLLPNQEYVSCVLWGGLYHITGTDIVRALVFRFEAFGRPVRNMKKFEEGVFSDLRNLKPGVDACLEEPKVRFVPGLLF
;
A
#
# COMPACT_ATOMS: atom_id res chain seq x y z
N THR A 1 -25.11 -2.86 11.51
CA THR A 1 -24.88 -3.06 12.97
C THR A 1 -23.85 -2.05 13.49
N LEU A 2 -23.56 -1.95 14.80
CA LEU A 2 -22.50 -1.05 15.32
C LEU A 2 -21.14 -1.33 14.66
N GLN A 3 -20.78 -2.61 14.53
CA GLN A 3 -19.56 -3.08 13.88
C GLN A 3 -19.45 -2.61 12.41
N GLU A 4 -20.53 -2.69 11.64
CA GLU A 4 -20.57 -2.20 10.25
C GLU A 4 -20.29 -0.69 10.16
N ARG A 5 -20.80 0.10 11.11
CA ARG A 5 -20.56 1.55 11.19
C ARG A 5 -19.09 1.86 11.50
N GLU A 6 -18.45 1.05 12.33
CA GLU A 6 -17.02 1.17 12.62
C GLU A 6 -16.15 0.80 11.41
N LEU A 7 -16.51 -0.26 10.68
CA LEU A 7 -15.83 -0.65 9.45
C LEU A 7 -15.91 0.45 8.38
N LEU A 8 -17.09 1.06 8.20
CA LEU A 8 -17.28 2.17 7.27
C LEU A 8 -16.45 3.41 7.68
N ASN A 9 -16.39 3.74 8.97
CA ASN A 9 -15.55 4.83 9.46
C ASN A 9 -14.05 4.56 9.19
N ASN A 10 -13.60 3.32 9.42
CA ASN A 10 -12.22 2.93 9.10
C ASN A 10 -11.95 2.95 7.59
N LEU A 11 -12.94 2.61 6.76
CA LEU A 11 -12.85 2.74 5.31
C LEU A 11 -12.69 4.21 4.88
N ASP A 12 -13.41 5.14 5.50
CA ASP A 12 -13.28 6.56 5.19
C ASP A 12 -11.91 7.12 5.61
N LYS A 13 -11.36 6.65 6.74
CA LYS A 13 -9.97 6.95 7.12
C LYS A 13 -8.95 6.41 6.11
N LEU A 14 -9.16 5.19 5.60
CA LEU A 14 -8.29 4.60 4.57
C LEU A 14 -8.36 5.41 3.26
N LYS A 15 -9.56 5.81 2.82
CA LYS A 15 -9.72 6.68 1.64
C LYS A 15 -9.00 8.02 1.84
N PHE A 16 -9.16 8.63 3.00
CA PHE A 16 -8.50 9.89 3.33
C PHE A 16 -6.97 9.75 3.36
N PHE A 17 -6.46 8.64 3.91
CA PHE A 17 -5.05 8.29 3.87
C PHE A 17 -4.52 8.20 2.43
N LEU A 18 -5.20 7.46 1.55
CA LEU A 18 -4.80 7.30 0.15
C LEU A 18 -4.93 8.61 -0.67
N ALA A 19 -5.95 9.43 -0.38
CA ALA A 19 -6.18 10.69 -1.09
C ALA A 19 -5.21 11.81 -0.68
N THR A 20 -4.84 11.88 0.60
CA THR A 20 -3.95 12.93 1.13
C THR A 20 -2.47 12.50 1.19
N ALA A 21 -2.21 11.25 0.89
CA ALA A 21 -0.88 10.65 0.85
C ALA A 21 0.17 11.48 0.08
N PRO A 22 -0.13 12.00 -1.13
CA PRO A 22 0.83 12.84 -1.86
C PRO A 22 1.09 14.20 -1.19
N SER A 23 0.09 14.77 -0.50
CA SER A 23 0.14 16.13 0.07
C SER A 23 0.82 16.21 1.44
N ARG A 24 0.83 15.10 2.20
CA ARG A 24 1.47 15.03 3.53
C ARG A 24 3.00 15.08 3.48
N TRP A 25 3.58 14.99 2.29
CA TRP A 25 5.01 14.94 2.08
C TRP A 25 5.71 16.32 2.06
N ASN A 26 4.98 17.44 2.25
CA ASN A 26 5.61 18.75 2.14
C ASN A 26 6.87 18.84 3.01
N SER A 27 7.97 19.11 2.33
CA SER A 27 9.33 18.79 2.74
C SER A 27 9.79 19.70 3.85
N ASP A 28 10.02 19.14 5.04
CA ASP A 28 10.99 19.74 5.94
C ASP A 28 12.08 18.71 6.27
N PRO A 29 13.22 18.73 5.57
CA PRO A 29 14.37 17.88 5.90
C PRO A 29 14.92 18.16 7.32
N SER A 30 14.48 19.24 7.99
CA SER A 30 14.85 19.55 9.38
C SER A 30 13.97 18.84 10.42
N SER A 31 12.84 18.24 10.04
CA SER A 31 11.99 17.43 10.95
C SER A 31 12.38 15.94 10.93
N SER A 32 13.68 15.67 10.79
CA SER A 32 14.25 14.34 10.97
C SER A 32 14.29 13.97 12.45
N THR A 33 13.11 13.83 13.07
CA THR A 33 12.93 13.16 14.37
C THR A 33 13.02 11.64 14.20
N ALA A 34 13.91 11.16 13.33
CA ALA A 34 14.19 9.75 13.11
C ALA A 34 15.10 9.23 14.23
N LEU A 35 14.55 9.13 15.43
CA LEU A 35 15.19 8.53 16.61
C LEU A 35 15.10 6.99 16.63
N ALA A 36 14.48 6.37 15.61
CA ALA A 36 14.31 4.93 15.54
C ALA A 36 15.23 4.30 14.47
N PRO A 37 16.01 3.25 14.80
CA PRO A 37 16.88 2.56 13.84
C PRO A 37 16.09 2.10 12.61
N ALA A 38 16.70 2.22 11.43
CA ALA A 38 16.17 1.70 10.18
C ALA A 38 15.94 0.18 10.33
N GLY A 39 14.67 -0.23 10.41
CA GLY A 39 14.28 -1.63 10.63
C GLY A 39 13.25 -1.84 11.74
N HIS A 40 12.98 -0.85 12.60
CA HIS A 40 11.91 -0.97 13.59
C HIS A 40 10.51 -0.82 12.95
N PRO A 41 9.48 -1.59 13.35
CA PRO A 41 8.11 -1.46 12.84
C PRO A 41 7.48 -0.07 13.08
N HIS A 42 8.05 0.72 13.99
CA HIS A 42 7.69 2.11 14.28
C HIS A 42 8.65 3.17 13.69
N SER A 43 9.65 2.75 12.91
CA SER A 43 10.53 3.67 12.18
C SER A 43 9.68 4.39 11.11
N THR A 44 9.36 5.66 11.38
CA THR A 44 8.79 6.59 10.41
C THR A 44 9.89 6.99 9.43
N HIS A 45 10.26 6.07 8.54
CA HIS A 45 11.07 6.43 7.38
C HIS A 45 10.26 7.47 6.63
N PRO A 46 10.84 8.65 6.32
CA PRO A 46 10.10 9.72 5.67
C PRO A 46 9.31 9.11 4.52
N ALA A 47 9.95 8.28 3.66
CA ALA A 47 9.44 7.73 2.37
C ALA A 47 8.32 6.73 2.46
N LEU A 48 7.89 6.35 3.67
CA LEU A 48 7.02 5.22 3.88
C LEU A 48 5.86 5.61 4.78
N ASN A 49 4.65 5.52 4.24
CA ASN A 49 3.41 5.73 4.97
C ASN A 49 2.68 4.40 5.13
N ARG A 50 2.22 4.08 6.35
CA ARG A 50 1.44 2.88 6.64
C ARG A 50 0.11 3.24 7.29
N PHE A 51 -0.94 2.56 6.86
CA PHE A 51 -2.26 2.58 7.50
C PHE A 51 -2.55 1.20 8.08
N LEU A 52 -2.85 1.14 9.38
CA LEU A 52 -3.25 -0.10 10.05
C LEU A 52 -4.75 -0.35 9.84
N LEU A 53 -5.07 -1.45 9.15
CA LEU A 53 -6.43 -1.94 9.01
C LEU A 53 -6.93 -2.57 10.32
N PRO A 54 -8.25 -2.62 10.55
CA PRO A 54 -8.84 -3.25 11.74
C PRO A 54 -8.49 -4.74 11.93
N ASN A 55 -8.10 -5.43 10.85
CA ASN A 55 -7.66 -6.83 10.87
C ASN A 55 -6.17 -7.00 11.26
N GLN A 56 -5.51 -5.93 11.74
CA GLN A 56 -4.09 -5.87 12.08
C GLN A 56 -3.12 -6.01 10.90
N GLU A 57 -3.59 -5.83 9.67
CA GLU A 57 -2.72 -5.73 8.50
C GLU A 57 -2.40 -4.28 8.15
N TYR A 58 -1.27 -4.04 7.48
CA TYR A 58 -0.88 -2.70 7.04
C TYR A 58 -1.10 -2.51 5.55
N VAL A 59 -1.79 -1.44 5.15
CA VAL A 59 -1.69 -0.89 3.79
C VAL A 59 -0.52 0.06 3.78
N SER A 60 0.52 -0.28 3.01
CA SER A 60 1.73 0.52 2.90
C SER A 60 1.80 1.23 1.56
N CYS A 61 2.41 2.41 1.56
CA CYS A 61 2.68 3.15 0.36
C CYS A 61 4.01 3.89 0.49
N VAL A 62 4.67 4.11 -0.64
CA VAL A 62 6.01 4.68 -0.68
C VAL A 62 6.08 5.84 -1.65
N LEU A 63 6.82 6.88 -1.30
CA LEU A 63 7.18 7.93 -2.23
C LEU A 63 8.49 7.58 -2.93
N TRP A 64 8.46 7.47 -4.25
CA TRP A 64 9.63 7.17 -5.07
C TRP A 64 9.57 7.91 -6.41
N GLY A 65 10.64 8.63 -6.75
CA GLY A 65 10.69 9.43 -7.98
C GLY A 65 9.68 10.58 -8.03
N GLY A 66 9.27 11.12 -6.88
CA GLY A 66 8.22 12.13 -6.79
C GLY A 66 6.79 11.61 -7.00
N LEU A 67 6.65 10.30 -7.19
CA LEU A 67 5.37 9.62 -7.36
C LEU A 67 5.07 8.75 -6.14
N TYR A 68 3.79 8.65 -5.80
CA TYR A 68 3.31 7.83 -4.70
C TYR A 68 2.91 6.45 -5.23
N HIS A 69 3.50 5.40 -4.68
CA HIS A 69 3.31 4.02 -5.11
C HIS A 69 2.64 3.20 -4.01
N ILE A 70 1.77 2.30 -4.43
CA ILE A 70 1.12 1.28 -3.59
C ILE A 70 1.31 -0.08 -4.27
N THR A 71 1.58 -1.13 -3.50
CA THR A 71 1.79 -2.46 -4.07
C THR A 71 0.47 -3.10 -4.47
N GLY A 72 0.49 -4.03 -5.45
CA GLY A 72 -0.70 -4.79 -5.81
C GLY A 72 -1.32 -5.56 -4.63
N THR A 73 -0.47 -6.09 -3.74
CA THR A 73 -0.92 -6.77 -2.50
C THR A 73 -1.63 -5.82 -1.54
N ASP A 74 -1.12 -4.59 -1.37
CA ASP A 74 -1.78 -3.55 -0.59
C ASP A 74 -3.12 -3.12 -1.19
N ILE A 75 -3.22 -3.07 -2.52
CA ILE A 75 -4.48 -2.82 -3.24
C ILE A 75 -5.49 -3.94 -2.95
N VAL A 76 -5.09 -5.21 -3.04
CA VAL A 76 -5.96 -6.35 -2.71
C VAL A 76 -6.50 -6.22 -1.29
N ARG A 77 -5.63 -5.98 -0.31
CA ARG A 77 -6.03 -5.84 1.11
C ARG A 77 -7.02 -4.70 1.32
N ALA A 78 -6.75 -3.53 0.73
CA ALA A 78 -7.65 -2.38 0.79
C ALA A 78 -9.03 -2.69 0.17
N LEU A 79 -9.06 -3.44 -0.95
CA LEU A 79 -10.30 -3.84 -1.59
C LEU A 79 -11.06 -4.88 -0.75
N VAL A 80 -10.41 -5.93 -0.26
CA VAL A 80 -11.03 -6.93 0.62
C VAL A 80 -11.70 -6.26 1.81
N PHE A 81 -10.97 -5.36 2.48
CA PHE A 81 -11.49 -4.57 3.59
C PHE A 81 -12.70 -3.71 3.20
N ARG A 82 -12.65 -3.07 2.03
CA ARG A 82 -13.78 -2.31 1.48
C ARG A 82 -15.01 -3.21 1.29
N PHE A 83 -14.84 -4.37 0.68
CA PHE A 83 -15.93 -5.32 0.43
C PHE A 83 -16.57 -5.82 1.75
N GLU A 84 -15.76 -6.08 2.77
CA GLU A 84 -16.24 -6.43 4.11
C GLU A 84 -17.02 -5.29 4.78
N ALA A 85 -16.51 -4.06 4.70
CA ALA A 85 -17.18 -2.87 5.26
C ALA A 85 -18.56 -2.59 4.62
N PHE A 86 -18.79 -3.02 3.37
CA PHE A 86 -20.08 -2.95 2.69
C PHE A 86 -20.96 -4.20 2.86
N GLY A 87 -20.58 -5.13 3.75
CA GLY A 87 -21.34 -6.35 4.00
C GLY A 87 -21.30 -7.35 2.84
N ARG A 88 -20.32 -7.25 1.94
CA ARG A 88 -20.13 -8.12 0.76
C ARG A 88 -18.77 -8.83 0.82
N PRO A 89 -18.53 -9.70 1.82
CA PRO A 89 -17.21 -10.31 2.01
C PRO A 89 -16.79 -11.14 0.80
N VAL A 90 -15.49 -11.05 0.47
CA VAL A 90 -14.88 -11.83 -0.60
C VAL A 90 -14.85 -13.30 -0.20
N ARG A 91 -15.65 -14.14 -0.86
CA ARG A 91 -15.74 -15.58 -0.54
C ARG A 91 -14.61 -16.41 -1.13
N ASN A 92 -14.10 -16.01 -2.30
CA ASN A 92 -13.12 -16.79 -3.05
C ASN A 92 -11.86 -15.96 -3.28
N MET A 93 -10.99 -15.92 -2.27
CA MET A 93 -9.84 -15.01 -2.23
C MET A 93 -8.92 -15.18 -3.43
N LYS A 94 -8.64 -16.43 -3.82
CA LYS A 94 -7.76 -16.71 -4.96
C LYS A 94 -8.27 -16.10 -6.27
N LYS A 95 -9.56 -16.29 -6.59
CA LYS A 95 -10.16 -15.69 -7.79
C LYS A 95 -10.19 -14.16 -7.73
N PHE A 96 -10.38 -13.62 -6.54
CA PHE A 96 -10.40 -12.18 -6.32
C PHE A 96 -9.01 -11.57 -6.56
N GLU A 97 -7.96 -12.15 -5.98
CA GLU A 97 -6.57 -11.78 -6.22
C GLU A 97 -6.21 -11.88 -7.71
N GLU A 98 -6.50 -13.01 -8.34
CA GLU A 98 -6.25 -13.22 -9.77
C GLU A 98 -6.95 -12.15 -10.63
N GLY A 99 -8.20 -11.79 -10.30
CA GLY A 99 -8.94 -10.73 -10.98
C GLY A 99 -8.32 -9.35 -10.80
N VAL A 100 -8.01 -8.96 -9.56
CA VAL A 100 -7.36 -7.67 -9.26
C VAL A 100 -6.00 -7.58 -9.95
N PHE A 101 -5.16 -8.62 -9.89
CA PHE A 101 -3.87 -8.62 -10.58
C PHE A 101 -4.00 -8.65 -12.10
N SER A 102 -5.07 -9.24 -12.64
CA SER A 102 -5.38 -9.14 -14.05
C SER A 102 -5.69 -7.69 -14.45
N ASP A 103 -6.53 -7.00 -13.68
CA ASP A 103 -6.89 -5.60 -13.92
C ASP A 103 -5.67 -4.68 -13.80
N LEU A 104 -4.83 -4.89 -12.78
CA LEU A 104 -3.61 -4.10 -12.58
C LEU A 104 -2.59 -4.25 -13.72
N ARG A 105 -2.51 -5.44 -14.34
CA ARG A 105 -1.64 -5.65 -15.51
C ARG A 105 -2.14 -4.97 -16.78
N ASN A 106 -3.44 -4.66 -16.85
CA ASN A 106 -4.05 -3.95 -17.97
C ASN A 106 -3.87 -2.42 -17.86
N LEU A 107 -3.40 -1.90 -16.72
CA LEU A 107 -3.06 -0.49 -16.56
C LEU A 107 -1.81 -0.15 -17.38
N LYS A 108 -1.77 1.07 -17.95
CA LYS A 108 -0.67 1.50 -18.80
C LYS A 108 0.60 1.73 -17.96
N PRO A 109 1.69 0.98 -18.20
CA PRO A 109 2.96 1.25 -17.56
C PRO A 109 3.44 2.67 -17.88
N GLY A 110 3.90 3.42 -16.88
CA GLY A 110 4.40 4.79 -17.03
C GLY A 110 3.34 5.89 -17.00
N VAL A 111 2.05 5.54 -16.92
CA VAL A 111 0.94 6.50 -16.72
C VAL A 111 0.19 6.19 -15.43
N ASP A 112 -0.30 4.95 -15.30
CA ASP A 112 -1.18 4.54 -14.19
C ASP A 112 -0.49 3.53 -13.24
N ALA A 113 0.61 2.92 -13.68
CA ALA A 113 1.39 1.96 -12.91
C ALA A 113 2.87 2.02 -13.27
N CYS A 114 3.76 1.79 -12.31
CA CYS A 114 5.17 1.52 -12.57
C CYS A 114 5.43 0.03 -12.36
N LEU A 115 5.67 -0.69 -13.46
CA LEU A 115 6.19 -2.05 -13.39
C LEU A 115 7.71 -1.95 -13.51
N GLU A 116 8.39 -2.02 -12.38
CA GLU A 116 9.84 -2.13 -12.39
C GLU A 116 10.18 -3.58 -12.75
N GLU A 117 10.90 -3.79 -13.84
CA GLU A 117 11.49 -5.09 -14.14
C GLU A 117 12.41 -5.49 -12.99
N PRO A 118 12.50 -6.78 -12.63
CA PRO A 118 13.43 -7.22 -11.61
C PRO A 118 14.83 -6.71 -11.96
N LYS A 119 15.38 -5.82 -11.13
CA LYS A 119 16.81 -5.47 -11.18
C LYS A 119 17.65 -6.62 -10.66
N VAL A 120 17.45 -7.82 -11.21
CA VAL A 120 18.47 -8.85 -11.16
C VAL A 120 19.43 -8.47 -12.29
N ARG A 121 20.41 -7.63 -11.96
CA ARG A 121 21.70 -7.77 -12.63
C ARG A 121 22.13 -9.20 -12.33
N PHE A 122 21.86 -10.11 -13.25
CA PHE A 122 22.50 -11.41 -13.28
C PHE A 122 23.98 -11.07 -13.36
N VAL A 123 24.69 -11.21 -12.25
CA VAL A 123 26.15 -11.16 -12.26
C VAL A 123 26.54 -12.59 -12.62
N PRO A 124 26.98 -12.89 -13.85
CA PRO A 124 27.52 -14.21 -14.15
C PRO A 124 28.85 -14.29 -13.40
N GLY A 125 28.86 -14.85 -12.18
CA GLY A 125 30.12 -14.95 -11.45
C GLY A 125 30.13 -15.36 -9.99
N LEU A 126 29.00 -15.63 -9.32
CA LEU A 126 29.05 -16.22 -7.97
C LEU A 126 28.26 -17.54 -7.93
N LEU A 127 28.91 -18.58 -8.44
CA LEU A 127 28.84 -19.90 -7.82
C LEU A 127 29.98 -19.98 -6.79
N PHE A 128 29.73 -20.69 -5.70
CA PHE A 128 30.51 -20.94 -4.47
C PHE A 128 30.09 -20.10 -3.26
#